data_AF-A0A1W2H9Z3-F1
#
_entry.id   AF-A0A1W2H9Z3-F1
#
_cell.length_a   1.000
_cell.length_b   1.000
_cell.length_c   1.000
_cell.angle_alpha   90.00
_cell.angle_beta   90.00
_cell.angle_gamma   90.00
#
_symmetry.space_group_name_H-M   'P 1'
#
loop_
_entity.id
_entity.type
_entity.pdbx_description
1 polymer ?
#
loop_
_entity_poly.entity_id
_entity_poly.type
_entity_poly.pdbx_seq_one_letter_code
_entity_poly.pdbx_strand_id
1 'polypeptide(L)'
;MTTDNKRRSFLQRSLMAGFASTLAIPSFGSGLIKAVENGPKYSNPSDLKITGISTAYMSGHGTHMFVKLTTNQGITGYGEAMDAVRGTYGVATGTVGWDNMTQFLIGQNPLEINKIVEQILRRGHFGGAQGGMYVAVLTGIEIALWDLAGKAMNQPVYRLMGGKFRDKIRLYCDSASSSESPEDMAAGAMDVKNAGFTAIKFDIDWAGDPSKQDEFNRTASNGEIDRMVKQITAVREAIGMNMDLCLDAHGRYDLPSGIQIAKEMEQFKLMFLEEPIPAENLDSLREITSQTTTPICTGENQYLAHDFRKILEKKAADIVMPDLHKCGGLGEGQRIANLANLYYVPVAPHMVASPFGAMAACHCCASISNFLCLEWHWFSKWKQWDELILEAPLIKDGYIHLTDKPGVGVTPNEDAIRKYAVKDAPFFQPN
;
A
#
# COMPACT_ATOMS: atom_id res chain seq x y z
N MET A 1 44.64 78.76 47.28
CA MET A 1 45.13 77.37 47.30
C MET A 1 44.66 76.72 48.59
N THR A 2 44.00 75.57 48.68
CA THR A 2 43.41 74.62 47.72
C THR A 2 42.98 73.45 48.60
N THR A 3 41.69 73.18 48.76
CA THR A 3 41.15 71.82 49.03
C THR A 3 39.63 71.84 48.86
N ASP A 4 39.18 71.79 47.62
CA ASP A 4 37.81 71.37 47.30
C ASP A 4 37.89 70.49 46.06
N ASN A 5 38.03 69.16 46.24
CA ASN A 5 38.01 68.21 45.11
C ASN A 5 37.94 66.71 45.48
N LYS A 6 37.36 66.32 46.62
CA LYS A 6 37.22 64.88 46.96
C LYS A 6 35.79 64.32 46.94
N ARG A 7 34.76 65.14 46.70
CA ARG A 7 33.35 64.65 46.61
C ARG A 7 32.78 64.55 45.19
N ARG A 8 33.38 65.24 44.20
CA ARG A 8 32.93 65.16 42.79
C ARG A 8 33.44 63.92 42.03
N SER A 9 34.54 63.29 42.44
CA SER A 9 35.09 62.12 41.73
C SER A 9 34.38 60.79 42.03
N PHE A 10 33.57 60.71 43.10
CA PHE A 10 32.85 59.48 43.47
C PHE A 10 31.54 59.34 42.68
N LEU A 11 30.83 60.46 42.46
CA LEU A 11 29.58 60.48 41.67
C LEU A 11 29.85 60.31 40.16
N GLN A 12 30.95 60.82 39.63
CA GLN A 12 31.34 60.59 38.22
C GLN A 12 31.77 59.14 37.93
N ARG A 13 32.35 58.42 38.90
CA ARG A 13 32.71 57.00 38.73
C ARG A 13 31.51 56.05 38.86
N SER A 14 30.47 56.47 39.59
CA SER A 14 29.25 55.65 39.77
C SER A 14 28.30 55.74 38.57
N LEU A 15 28.27 56.88 37.86
CA LEU A 15 27.47 57.05 36.63
C LEU A 15 28.08 56.35 35.40
N MET A 16 29.41 56.22 35.33
CA MET A 16 30.09 55.47 34.25
C MET A 16 30.01 53.95 34.42
N ALA A 17 29.78 53.45 35.65
CA ALA A 17 29.56 52.02 35.89
C ALA A 17 28.11 51.58 35.55
N GLY A 18 27.13 52.48 35.72
CA GLY A 18 25.71 52.19 35.40
C GLY A 18 25.36 52.21 33.90
N PHE A 19 26.16 52.91 33.08
CA PHE A 19 26.01 52.90 31.61
C PHE A 19 26.84 51.82 30.92
N ALA A 20 27.86 51.26 31.58
CA ALA A 20 28.63 50.15 31.04
C ALA A 20 27.91 48.79 31.20
N SER A 21 26.96 48.67 32.14
CA SER A 21 26.15 47.46 32.33
C SER A 21 24.95 47.35 31.39
N THR A 22 24.58 48.41 30.66
CA THR A 22 23.44 48.43 29.72
C THR A 22 23.84 48.27 28.26
N LEU A 23 25.13 48.15 27.93
CA LEU A 23 25.62 48.08 26.54
C LEU A 23 26.39 46.79 26.19
N ALA A 24 26.30 45.75 27.02
CA ALA A 24 26.96 44.46 26.77
C ALA A 24 26.04 43.25 27.02
N ILE A 25 24.79 43.30 26.53
CA ILE A 25 24.03 42.07 26.25
C ILE A 25 23.59 42.03 24.78
N PRO A 26 24.50 41.98 23.79
CA PRO A 26 24.19 41.30 22.56
C PRO A 26 24.44 39.80 22.78
N SER A 27 23.44 38.97 22.51
CA SER A 27 23.61 37.57 22.11
C SER A 27 23.59 36.45 23.15
N PHE A 28 23.38 36.68 24.45
CA PHE A 28 23.06 35.57 25.36
C PHE A 28 21.60 35.16 25.17
N GLY A 29 21.35 34.31 24.17
CA GLY A 29 20.02 33.80 23.83
C GLY A 29 19.66 33.90 22.36
N SER A 30 20.19 34.86 21.59
CA SER A 30 19.87 34.96 20.14
C SER A 30 20.43 33.79 19.33
N GLY A 31 21.61 33.27 19.70
CA GLY A 31 22.15 32.04 19.13
C GLY A 31 21.33 30.80 19.51
N LEU A 32 20.76 30.80 20.72
CA LEU A 32 19.90 29.72 21.23
C LEU A 32 18.51 29.76 20.59
N ILE A 33 17.92 30.95 20.43
CA ILE A 33 16.67 31.20 19.71
C ILE A 33 16.84 30.82 18.24
N LYS A 34 17.92 31.28 17.58
CA LYS A 34 18.23 30.85 16.20
C LYS A 34 18.48 29.34 16.10
N ALA A 35 19.11 28.71 17.09
CA ALA A 35 19.32 27.27 17.11
C ALA A 35 18.03 26.47 17.38
N VAL A 36 17.07 27.04 18.13
CA VAL A 36 15.73 26.47 18.34
C VAL A 36 14.82 26.69 17.12
N GLU A 37 14.90 27.86 16.50
CA GLU A 37 14.17 28.21 15.26
C GLU A 37 14.67 27.41 14.05
N ASN A 38 15.98 27.19 13.97
CA ASN A 38 16.64 26.41 12.91
C ASN A 38 16.82 24.92 13.31
N GLY A 39 16.45 24.55 14.53
CA GLY A 39 16.50 23.17 15.00
C GLY A 39 15.36 22.36 14.37
N PRO A 40 15.44 21.01 14.40
CA PRO A 40 14.32 20.17 13.99
C PRO A 40 13.08 20.58 14.81
N LYS A 41 12.05 21.10 14.15
CA LYS A 41 10.77 21.35 14.79
C LYS A 41 10.11 19.99 15.01
N TYR A 42 10.34 19.43 16.20
CA TYR A 42 9.60 18.25 16.64
C TYR A 42 8.12 18.62 16.67
N SER A 43 7.28 17.73 16.15
CA SER A 43 5.84 17.90 16.33
C SER A 43 5.53 17.90 17.83
N ASN A 44 4.50 18.62 18.26
CA ASN A 44 3.84 18.33 19.52
C ASN A 44 2.70 17.34 19.22
N PRO A 45 2.89 16.03 19.47
CA PRO A 45 1.94 15.00 19.03
C PRO A 45 0.53 15.20 19.59
N SER A 46 0.40 15.77 20.80
CA SER A 46 -0.90 16.05 21.41
C SER A 46 -1.70 17.14 20.69
N ASP A 47 -1.01 18.08 20.06
CA ASP A 47 -1.60 19.28 19.45
C ASP A 47 -1.72 19.16 17.92
N LEU A 48 -1.32 18.03 17.35
CA LEU A 48 -1.49 17.76 15.92
C LEU A 48 -2.96 17.71 15.57
N LYS A 49 -3.33 18.46 14.54
CA LYS A 49 -4.69 18.52 14.01
C LYS A 49 -4.64 18.47 12.49
N ILE A 50 -5.48 17.63 11.90
CA ILE A 50 -5.70 17.63 10.45
C ILE A 50 -6.35 18.96 10.07
N THR A 51 -5.78 19.66 9.10
CA THR A 51 -6.26 20.95 8.60
C THR A 51 -6.79 20.88 7.18
N GLY A 52 -6.44 19.83 6.43
CA GLY A 52 -6.92 19.65 5.07
C GLY A 52 -6.76 18.21 4.60
N ILE A 53 -7.62 17.86 3.66
CA ILE A 53 -7.58 16.62 2.89
C ILE A 53 -7.74 16.99 1.43
N SER A 54 -6.95 16.38 0.55
CA SER A 54 -7.13 16.48 -0.89
C SER A 54 -6.76 15.17 -1.57
N THR A 55 -7.26 14.97 -2.78
CA THR A 55 -6.99 13.75 -3.56
C THR A 55 -6.48 14.06 -4.94
N ALA A 56 -5.70 13.13 -5.50
CA ALA A 56 -5.34 13.10 -6.91
C ALA A 56 -5.62 11.71 -7.48
N TYR A 57 -5.98 11.64 -8.76
CA TYR A 57 -6.22 10.37 -9.44
C TYR A 57 -5.31 10.26 -10.65
N MET A 58 -4.68 9.11 -10.85
CA MET A 58 -3.85 8.84 -12.02
C MET A 58 -4.18 7.50 -12.69
N SER A 59 -3.87 7.42 -13.98
CA SER A 59 -3.92 6.20 -14.78
C SER A 59 -2.51 5.58 -14.85
N GLY A 60 -2.35 4.39 -14.26
CA GLY A 60 -1.09 3.64 -14.20
C GLY A 60 -1.28 2.21 -14.73
N HIS A 61 -0.99 1.22 -13.89
CA HIS A 61 -1.47 -0.15 -14.11
C HIS A 61 -3.01 -0.19 -14.05
N GLY A 62 -3.59 0.47 -13.04
CA GLY A 62 -5.03 0.70 -12.90
C GLY A 62 -5.36 2.17 -12.67
N THR A 63 -6.51 2.43 -12.02
CA THR A 63 -6.81 3.76 -11.48
C THR A 63 -6.27 3.85 -10.05
N HIS A 64 -5.40 4.82 -9.80
CA HIS A 64 -4.82 5.06 -8.48
C HIS A 64 -5.47 6.30 -7.87
N MET A 65 -5.85 6.23 -6.59
CA MET A 65 -6.27 7.39 -5.81
C MET A 65 -5.21 7.72 -4.77
N PHE A 66 -4.56 8.87 -4.90
CA PHE A 66 -3.73 9.44 -3.84
C PHE A 66 -4.55 10.30 -2.90
N VAL A 67 -4.26 10.19 -1.61
CA VAL A 67 -4.78 11.05 -0.54
C VAL A 67 -3.63 11.84 0.05
N LYS A 68 -3.85 13.14 0.30
CA LYS A 68 -2.91 14.03 0.96
C LYS A 68 -3.58 14.68 2.16
N LEU A 69 -3.03 14.45 3.36
CA LEU A 69 -3.48 15.05 4.61
C LEU A 69 -2.48 16.11 5.07
N THR A 70 -2.94 17.31 5.37
CA THR A 70 -2.11 18.40 5.92
C THR A 70 -2.48 18.68 7.38
N THR A 71 -1.53 19.22 8.13
CA THR A 71 -1.71 19.51 9.58
C THR A 71 -1.36 20.95 9.94
N ASN A 72 -1.85 21.37 11.12
CA ASN A 72 -1.54 22.65 11.75
C ASN A 72 -0.05 22.84 12.12
N GLN A 73 0.77 21.80 12.01
CA GLN A 73 2.21 21.84 12.30
C GLN A 73 3.08 21.61 11.05
N GLY A 74 2.49 21.68 9.85
CA GLY A 74 3.23 21.58 8.58
C GLY A 74 3.63 20.16 8.18
N ILE A 75 3.20 19.14 8.92
CA ILE A 75 3.39 17.74 8.55
C ILE A 75 2.33 17.34 7.53
N THR A 76 2.76 16.66 6.48
CA THR A 76 1.91 16.12 5.42
C THR A 76 2.07 14.61 5.33
N GLY A 77 0.94 13.89 5.37
CA GLY A 77 0.86 12.45 5.10
C GLY A 77 0.29 12.17 3.72
N TYR A 78 0.82 11.15 3.05
CA TYR A 78 0.31 10.65 1.78
C TYR A 78 -0.21 9.22 1.93
N GLY A 79 -1.25 8.89 1.17
CA GLY A 79 -1.80 7.55 1.07
C GLY A 79 -2.23 7.22 -0.34
N GLU A 80 -2.42 5.94 -0.64
CA GLU A 80 -2.78 5.43 -1.96
C GLU A 80 -3.83 4.31 -1.84
N ALA A 81 -4.80 4.30 -2.76
CA ALA A 81 -5.81 3.25 -2.89
C ALA A 81 -6.07 2.85 -4.36
N MET A 82 -6.58 1.63 -4.56
CA MET A 82 -6.53 0.86 -5.82
C MET A 82 -7.84 0.13 -6.16
N ASP A 83 -8.03 -0.26 -7.44
CA ASP A 83 -9.04 -1.14 -8.08
C ASP A 83 -10.53 -0.88 -7.85
N ALA A 84 -10.93 -0.39 -6.69
CA ALA A 84 -12.29 0.03 -6.36
C ALA A 84 -12.38 1.55 -6.15
N VAL A 85 -11.46 2.33 -6.74
CA VAL A 85 -11.40 3.80 -6.62
C VAL A 85 -11.82 4.54 -7.89
N ARG A 86 -12.06 3.83 -9.00
CA ARG A 86 -12.54 4.48 -10.22
C ARG A 86 -13.95 5.05 -10.00
N GLY A 87 -14.12 6.34 -10.27
CA GLY A 87 -15.39 7.02 -10.11
C GLY A 87 -15.69 7.50 -8.69
N THR A 88 -14.78 7.30 -7.73
CA THR A 88 -14.93 7.82 -6.36
C THR A 88 -14.51 9.30 -6.22
N TYR A 89 -14.45 10.03 -7.34
CA TYR A 89 -14.05 11.44 -7.38
C TYR A 89 -14.96 12.26 -6.48
N GLY A 90 -14.40 12.88 -5.44
CA GLY A 90 -15.17 13.65 -4.46
C GLY A 90 -15.69 12.85 -3.26
N VAL A 91 -15.61 11.51 -3.22
CA VAL A 91 -16.01 10.74 -2.02
C VAL A 91 -15.13 11.10 -0.82
N ALA A 92 -13.84 11.35 -1.06
CA ALA A 92 -12.88 11.76 -0.04
C ALA A 92 -12.86 13.28 0.24
N THR A 93 -13.47 14.13 -0.59
CA THR A 93 -13.31 15.61 -0.54
C THR A 93 -14.62 16.39 -0.76
N GLY A 94 -15.77 15.72 -0.81
CA GLY A 94 -17.05 16.29 -1.22
C GLY A 94 -17.61 17.33 -0.26
N THR A 95 -18.63 18.07 -0.73
CA THR A 95 -19.24 19.20 -0.03
C THR A 95 -20.70 18.99 0.41
N VAL A 96 -21.48 18.02 -0.12
CA VAL A 96 -22.87 17.74 0.34
C VAL A 96 -23.35 16.28 0.13
N GLY A 97 -23.70 15.55 1.21
CA GLY A 97 -24.30 14.21 1.15
C GLY A 97 -23.38 13.07 1.60
N TRP A 98 -23.32 11.96 0.84
CA TRP A 98 -22.29 10.91 0.97
C TRP A 98 -20.86 11.47 1.05
N ASP A 99 -20.69 12.68 0.54
CA ASP A 99 -19.62 13.68 0.60
C ASP A 99 -18.98 13.99 1.97
N ASN A 100 -19.37 13.35 3.08
CA ASN A 100 -18.80 13.66 4.40
C ASN A 100 -18.05 12.48 5.04
N MET A 101 -17.42 11.63 4.22
CA MET A 101 -16.55 10.59 4.76
C MET A 101 -15.36 11.19 5.53
N THR A 102 -15.00 12.46 5.28
CA THR A 102 -13.74 13.03 5.75
C THR A 102 -13.81 14.43 6.35
N GLN A 103 -14.91 15.20 6.24
CA GLN A 103 -14.91 16.56 6.86
C GLN A 103 -14.80 16.47 8.37
N PHE A 104 -15.34 15.40 8.98
CA PHE A 104 -15.19 15.18 10.42
C PHE A 104 -13.74 14.88 10.84
N LEU A 105 -12.81 14.66 9.90
CA LEU A 105 -11.38 14.52 10.18
C LEU A 105 -10.74 15.87 10.51
N ILE A 106 -11.27 16.98 9.98
CA ILE A 106 -10.72 18.31 10.24
C ILE A 106 -10.77 18.60 11.74
N GLY A 107 -9.63 19.01 12.30
CA GLY A 107 -9.47 19.27 13.73
C GLY A 107 -9.17 18.04 14.59
N GLN A 108 -9.29 16.82 14.05
CA GLN A 108 -8.91 15.61 14.77
C GLN A 108 -7.39 15.41 14.81
N ASN A 109 -6.94 14.73 15.85
CA ASN A 109 -5.56 14.31 15.96
C ASN A 109 -5.31 13.10 15.04
N PRO A 110 -4.40 13.21 14.04
CA PRO A 110 -4.15 12.15 13.07
C PRO A 110 -3.48 10.89 13.66
N LEU A 111 -2.99 10.97 14.91
CA LEU A 111 -2.38 9.84 15.60
C LEU A 111 -3.42 8.85 16.17
N GLU A 112 -4.70 9.24 16.18
CA GLU A 112 -5.81 8.40 16.63
C GLU A 112 -6.33 7.50 15.49
N ILE A 113 -5.42 6.82 14.78
CA ILE A 113 -5.69 6.11 13.51
C ILE A 113 -6.85 5.13 13.65
N ASN A 114 -6.78 4.18 14.59
CA ASN A 114 -7.82 3.16 14.80
C ASN A 114 -9.18 3.79 15.14
N LYS A 115 -9.21 4.86 15.92
CA LYS A 115 -10.43 5.59 16.26
C LYS A 115 -11.03 6.23 15.01
N ILE A 116 -10.20 6.88 14.18
CA ILE A 116 -10.62 7.51 12.94
C ILE A 116 -11.20 6.46 11.98
N VAL A 117 -10.49 5.35 11.77
CA VAL A 117 -10.94 4.23 10.93
C VAL A 117 -12.29 3.69 11.39
N GLU A 118 -12.45 3.42 12.68
CA GLU A 118 -13.73 2.98 13.26
C GLU A 118 -14.84 4.03 13.09
N GLN A 119 -14.53 5.33 13.21
CA GLN A 119 -15.50 6.39 12.96
C GLN A 119 -15.94 6.43 11.49
N ILE A 120 -15.02 6.27 10.54
CA ILE A 120 -15.34 6.20 9.11
C ILE A 120 -16.27 5.01 8.84
N LEU A 121 -15.89 3.80 9.26
CA LEU A 121 -16.67 2.58 9.06
C LEU A 121 -18.08 2.68 9.67
N ARG A 122 -18.20 3.17 10.91
CA ARG A 122 -19.49 3.28 11.61
C ARG A 122 -20.39 4.36 11.03
N ARG A 123 -19.82 5.49 10.59
CA ARG A 123 -20.58 6.55 9.91
C ARG A 123 -21.10 6.06 8.55
N GLY A 124 -20.32 5.23 7.87
CA GLY A 124 -20.68 4.60 6.61
C GLY A 124 -21.52 3.33 6.72
N HIS A 125 -22.08 3.00 7.89
CA HIS A 125 -22.76 1.71 8.11
C HIS A 125 -23.90 1.44 7.10
N PHE A 126 -24.75 2.45 6.85
CA PHE A 126 -25.80 2.39 5.83
C PHE A 126 -25.31 2.73 4.43
N GLY A 127 -24.00 2.98 4.31
CA GLY A 127 -23.33 3.43 3.12
C GLY A 127 -22.49 2.36 2.41
N GLY A 128 -22.66 1.09 2.75
CA GLY A 128 -21.83 0.04 2.14
C GLY A 128 -20.40 -0.02 2.70
N ALA A 129 -20.13 0.53 3.89
CA ALA A 129 -18.81 0.46 4.55
C ALA A 129 -18.36 -0.95 4.99
N GLN A 130 -19.03 -2.00 4.52
CA GLN A 130 -18.66 -3.40 4.71
C GLN A 130 -17.64 -3.86 3.67
N GLY A 131 -17.48 -3.15 2.54
CA GLY A 131 -16.55 -3.50 1.49
C GLY A 131 -16.59 -2.55 0.30
N GLY A 132 -16.01 -2.96 -0.82
CA GLY A 132 -16.08 -2.23 -2.09
C GLY A 132 -15.42 -0.86 -2.06
N MET A 133 -15.99 0.07 -2.83
CA MET A 133 -15.46 1.42 -3.01
C MET A 133 -15.27 2.17 -1.69
N TYR A 134 -16.18 2.00 -0.73
CA TYR A 134 -16.11 2.70 0.55
C TYR A 134 -14.84 2.33 1.33
N VAL A 135 -14.54 1.03 1.42
CA VAL A 135 -13.36 0.52 2.14
C VAL A 135 -12.06 0.85 1.37
N ALA A 136 -12.11 0.87 0.04
CA ALA A 136 -10.96 1.30 -0.77
C ALA A 136 -10.61 2.77 -0.53
N VAL A 137 -11.60 3.68 -0.48
CA VAL A 137 -11.31 5.10 -0.19
C VAL A 137 -10.82 5.29 1.25
N LEU A 138 -11.41 4.57 2.22
CA LEU A 138 -10.92 4.51 3.60
C LEU A 138 -9.44 4.09 3.66
N THR A 139 -9.05 3.09 2.86
CA THR A 139 -7.69 2.56 2.84
C THR A 139 -6.66 3.65 2.48
N GLY A 140 -6.94 4.46 1.46
CA GLY A 140 -6.06 5.57 1.08
C GLY A 140 -5.90 6.60 2.20
N ILE A 141 -6.95 6.84 3.00
CA ILE A 141 -6.89 7.74 4.16
C ILE A 141 -6.09 7.12 5.30
N GLU A 142 -6.30 5.84 5.58
CA GLU A 142 -5.61 5.11 6.65
C GLU A 142 -4.10 5.08 6.43
N ILE A 143 -3.65 4.82 5.20
CA ILE A 143 -2.23 4.89 4.82
C ILE A 143 -1.68 6.31 5.01
N ALA A 144 -2.46 7.35 4.65
CA ALA A 144 -2.06 8.74 4.87
C ALA A 144 -1.90 9.09 6.35
N LEU A 145 -2.74 8.53 7.22
CA LEU A 145 -2.62 8.69 8.67
C LEU A 145 -1.35 7.98 9.20
N TRP A 146 -1.03 6.78 8.71
CA TRP A 146 0.19 6.07 9.08
C TRP A 146 1.46 6.83 8.66
N ASP A 147 1.51 7.33 7.42
CA ASP A 147 2.63 8.13 6.92
C ASP A 147 2.83 9.39 7.78
N LEU A 148 1.73 10.09 8.09
CA LEU A 148 1.73 11.26 8.96
C LEU A 148 2.22 10.90 10.37
N ALA A 149 1.72 9.82 10.97
CA ALA A 149 2.12 9.38 12.30
C ALA A 149 3.62 9.03 12.36
N GLY A 150 4.13 8.33 11.36
CA GLY A 150 5.56 8.04 11.25
C GLY A 150 6.41 9.30 11.15
N LYS A 151 5.99 10.27 10.31
CA LYS A 151 6.67 11.58 10.20
C LYS A 151 6.62 12.39 11.49
N ALA A 152 5.47 12.43 12.15
CA ALA A 152 5.28 13.13 13.43
C ALA A 152 6.16 12.58 14.55
N MET A 153 6.32 11.25 14.59
CA MET A 153 7.13 10.55 15.59
C MET A 153 8.59 10.39 15.18
N ASN A 154 8.97 10.83 13.98
CA ASN A 154 10.29 10.59 13.40
C ASN A 154 10.67 9.10 13.39
N GLN A 155 9.72 8.23 13.01
CA GLN A 155 9.87 6.78 12.93
C GLN A 155 9.32 6.22 11.61
N PRO A 156 9.90 5.15 11.06
CA PRO A 156 9.29 4.43 9.95
C PRO A 156 8.00 3.72 10.41
N VAL A 157 7.03 3.59 9.51
CA VAL A 157 5.71 3.00 9.83
C VAL A 157 5.83 1.60 10.46
N TYR A 158 6.71 0.74 9.97
CA TYR A 158 6.88 -0.61 10.52
C TYR A 158 7.23 -0.61 12.02
N ARG A 159 7.90 0.44 12.55
CA ARG A 159 8.20 0.55 13.99
C ARG A 159 6.94 0.81 14.81
N LEU A 160 6.03 1.62 14.27
CA LEU A 160 4.74 1.89 14.89
C LEU A 160 3.82 0.65 14.83
N MET A 161 4.03 -0.21 13.85
CA MET A 161 3.33 -1.49 13.68
C MET A 161 3.97 -2.65 14.48
N GLY A 162 4.88 -2.37 15.42
CA GLY A 162 5.47 -3.38 16.30
C GLY A 162 6.88 -3.87 15.91
N GLY A 163 7.46 -3.33 14.83
CA GLY A 163 8.81 -3.66 14.36
C GLY A 163 8.80 -4.48 13.07
N LYS A 164 9.99 -4.94 12.66
CA LYS A 164 10.19 -5.74 11.44
C LYS A 164 10.77 -7.12 11.77
N PHE A 165 10.20 -8.15 11.16
CA PHE A 165 10.73 -9.51 11.11
C PHE A 165 11.79 -9.70 10.03
N ARG A 166 11.85 -8.79 9.05
CA ARG A 166 12.73 -8.86 7.87
C ARG A 166 13.08 -7.47 7.35
N ASP A 167 14.27 -7.32 6.77
CA ASP A 167 14.78 -6.06 6.23
C ASP A 167 14.41 -5.79 4.76
N LYS A 168 14.04 -6.85 4.05
CA LYS A 168 13.67 -6.79 2.64
C LYS A 168 12.43 -7.65 2.37
N ILE A 169 11.63 -7.22 1.42
CA ILE A 169 10.36 -7.84 1.03
C ILE A 169 10.56 -8.49 -0.34
N ARG A 170 10.34 -9.81 -0.40
CA ARG A 170 10.42 -10.59 -1.64
C ARG A 170 9.21 -10.27 -2.51
N LEU A 171 9.44 -9.96 -3.77
CA LEU A 171 8.38 -9.74 -4.73
C LEU A 171 8.13 -10.99 -5.57
N TYR A 172 6.87 -11.21 -5.95
CA TYR A 172 6.52 -12.00 -7.13
C TYR A 172 6.08 -11.04 -8.24
N CYS A 173 6.65 -11.19 -9.42
CA CYS A 173 6.39 -10.30 -10.54
C CYS A 173 5.19 -10.80 -11.33
N ASP A 174 4.19 -9.96 -11.54
CA ASP A 174 3.06 -10.27 -12.43
C ASP A 174 3.37 -9.85 -13.87
N SER A 175 2.87 -10.65 -14.82
CA SER A 175 2.70 -10.33 -16.23
C SER A 175 3.98 -9.91 -16.94
N ALA A 176 4.78 -10.93 -17.24
CA ALA A 176 5.92 -10.78 -18.13
C ALA A 176 5.54 -10.75 -19.62
N SER A 177 4.29 -11.08 -19.97
CA SER A 177 3.77 -11.09 -21.34
C SER A 177 2.26 -10.92 -21.33
N SER A 178 1.71 -10.15 -22.27
CA SER A 178 0.28 -10.08 -22.55
C SER A 178 -0.12 -10.96 -23.75
N SER A 179 0.76 -11.89 -24.13
CA SER A 179 0.55 -12.82 -25.25
C SER A 179 0.00 -14.14 -24.73
N GLU A 180 -0.88 -14.74 -25.52
CA GLU A 180 -1.43 -16.08 -25.27
C GLU A 180 -0.56 -17.19 -25.86
N SER A 181 0.54 -16.85 -26.52
CA SER A 181 1.49 -17.84 -27.05
C SER A 181 2.35 -18.43 -25.93
N PRO A 182 2.47 -19.77 -25.84
CA PRO A 182 3.40 -20.42 -24.91
C PRO A 182 4.85 -19.93 -25.03
N GLU A 183 5.31 -19.66 -26.25
CA GLU A 183 6.67 -19.18 -26.53
C GLU A 183 6.90 -17.77 -25.97
N ASP A 184 5.94 -16.86 -26.18
CA ASP A 184 6.03 -15.49 -25.68
C ASP A 184 5.93 -15.43 -24.15
N MET A 185 5.09 -16.26 -23.53
CA MET A 185 5.02 -16.38 -22.08
C MET A 185 6.33 -16.89 -21.49
N ALA A 186 6.94 -17.92 -22.11
CA ALA A 186 8.24 -18.44 -21.70
C ALA A 186 9.36 -17.38 -21.83
N ALA A 187 9.36 -16.60 -22.92
CA ALA A 187 10.30 -15.51 -23.12
C ALA A 187 10.17 -14.42 -22.05
N GLY A 188 8.94 -13.97 -21.78
CA GLY A 188 8.67 -13.02 -20.69
C GLY A 188 9.13 -13.57 -19.34
N ALA A 189 8.85 -14.84 -19.06
CA ALA A 189 9.28 -15.48 -17.81
C ALA A 189 10.80 -15.44 -17.63
N MET A 190 11.55 -15.62 -18.72
CA MET A 190 13.00 -15.47 -18.72
C MET A 190 13.46 -14.04 -18.49
N ASP A 191 12.76 -13.04 -19.03
CA ASP A 191 13.08 -11.62 -18.78
C ASP A 191 12.92 -11.26 -17.30
N VAL A 192 11.84 -11.70 -16.67
CA VAL A 192 11.61 -11.51 -15.22
C VAL A 192 12.68 -12.23 -14.39
N LYS A 193 13.03 -13.46 -14.76
CA LYS A 193 14.12 -14.21 -14.11
C LYS A 193 15.46 -13.50 -14.25
N ASN A 194 15.77 -12.96 -15.44
CA ASN A 194 16.98 -12.21 -15.71
C ASN A 194 17.02 -10.86 -14.97
N ALA A 195 15.87 -10.28 -14.66
CA ALA A 195 15.74 -9.11 -13.78
C ALA A 195 15.93 -9.45 -12.28
N GLY A 196 16.21 -10.71 -11.94
CA GLY A 196 16.57 -11.17 -10.60
C GLY A 196 15.39 -11.63 -9.74
N PHE A 197 14.17 -11.64 -10.27
CA PHE A 197 13.01 -12.15 -9.53
C PHE A 197 13.12 -13.67 -9.34
N THR A 198 12.58 -14.12 -8.21
CA THR A 198 12.57 -15.55 -7.83
C THR A 198 11.15 -16.12 -7.78
N ALA A 199 10.14 -15.31 -8.08
CA ALA A 199 8.74 -15.69 -8.16
C ALA A 199 8.06 -14.89 -9.28
N ILE A 200 7.16 -15.53 -10.03
CA ILE A 200 6.43 -14.93 -11.15
C ILE A 200 4.96 -15.39 -11.15
N LYS A 201 4.06 -14.54 -11.62
CA LYS A 201 2.63 -14.83 -11.80
C LYS A 201 2.24 -14.65 -13.28
N PHE A 202 1.35 -15.51 -13.75
CA PHE A 202 0.73 -15.42 -15.08
C PHE A 202 -0.76 -15.67 -15.02
N ASP A 203 -1.48 -14.97 -15.89
CA ASP A 203 -2.88 -15.24 -16.18
C ASP A 203 -2.99 -16.52 -17.01
N ILE A 204 -4.01 -17.33 -16.72
CA ILE A 204 -4.37 -18.50 -17.55
C ILE A 204 -5.75 -18.36 -18.19
N ASP A 205 -6.54 -17.39 -17.76
CA ASP A 205 -7.87 -17.13 -18.28
C ASP A 205 -7.85 -16.12 -19.45
N TRP A 206 -8.52 -16.47 -20.54
CA TRP A 206 -8.59 -15.61 -21.72
C TRP A 206 -10.03 -15.49 -22.21
N ALA A 207 -10.64 -14.31 -22.03
CA ALA A 207 -12.03 -14.06 -22.43
C ALA A 207 -12.26 -14.20 -23.94
N GLY A 208 -11.21 -13.97 -24.74
CA GLY A 208 -11.24 -14.07 -26.20
C GLY A 208 -10.83 -15.44 -26.75
N ASP A 209 -10.74 -16.48 -25.91
CA ASP A 209 -10.29 -17.80 -26.34
C ASP A 209 -11.19 -18.36 -27.45
N PRO A 210 -10.65 -18.75 -28.62
CA PRO A 210 -11.43 -19.27 -29.73
C PRO A 210 -12.14 -20.60 -29.41
N SER A 211 -11.70 -21.30 -28.36
CA SER A 211 -12.33 -22.53 -27.86
C SER A 211 -13.51 -22.24 -26.93
N LYS A 212 -13.65 -21.00 -26.43
CA LYS A 212 -14.75 -20.59 -25.57
C LYS A 212 -16.07 -20.64 -26.33
N GLN A 213 -17.00 -21.45 -25.83
CA GLN A 213 -18.28 -21.70 -26.52
C GLN A 213 -19.34 -20.64 -26.24
N ASP A 214 -19.27 -19.98 -25.07
CA ASP A 214 -20.27 -19.03 -24.61
C ASP A 214 -19.59 -17.99 -23.70
N GLU A 215 -19.88 -16.72 -23.93
CA GLU A 215 -19.27 -15.58 -23.23
C GLU A 215 -19.63 -15.53 -21.73
N PHE A 216 -20.82 -16.00 -21.37
CA PHE A 216 -21.37 -15.91 -20.02
C PHE A 216 -21.20 -17.21 -19.23
N ASN A 217 -21.21 -18.34 -19.93
CA ASN A 217 -20.98 -19.63 -19.30
C ASN A 217 -19.54 -19.71 -18.79
N ARG A 218 -19.39 -20.00 -17.51
CA ARG A 218 -18.10 -20.13 -16.84
C ARG A 218 -17.43 -21.49 -17.04
N THR A 219 -18.06 -22.42 -17.76
CA THR A 219 -17.43 -23.72 -18.07
C THR A 219 -16.26 -23.54 -19.03
N ALA A 220 -15.08 -24.05 -18.65
CA ALA A 220 -13.92 -24.18 -19.51
C ALA A 220 -14.11 -25.37 -20.47
N SER A 221 -13.89 -25.13 -21.76
CA SER A 221 -13.78 -26.19 -22.76
C SER A 221 -12.45 -26.96 -22.62
N ASN A 222 -12.39 -28.17 -23.19
CA ASN A 222 -11.13 -28.91 -23.26
C ASN A 222 -10.04 -28.15 -24.04
N GLY A 223 -10.43 -27.31 -25.01
CA GLY A 223 -9.49 -26.48 -25.78
C GLY A 223 -8.87 -25.38 -24.93
N GLU A 224 -9.66 -24.71 -24.08
CA GLU A 224 -9.16 -23.74 -23.11
C GLU A 224 -8.16 -24.40 -22.14
N ILE A 225 -8.51 -25.56 -21.58
CA ILE A 225 -7.65 -26.27 -20.61
C ILE A 225 -6.35 -26.74 -21.29
N ASP A 226 -6.41 -27.30 -22.50
CA ASP A 226 -5.23 -27.70 -23.26
C ASP A 226 -4.30 -26.52 -23.57
N ARG A 227 -4.86 -25.34 -23.90
CA ARG A 227 -4.07 -24.10 -24.03
C ARG A 227 -3.35 -23.75 -22.74
N MET A 228 -4.06 -23.71 -21.61
CA MET A 228 -3.47 -23.39 -20.31
C MET A 228 -2.31 -24.33 -19.98
N VAL A 229 -2.52 -25.63 -20.15
CA VAL A 229 -1.47 -26.64 -19.89
C VAL A 229 -0.25 -26.41 -20.79
N LYS A 230 -0.43 -26.11 -22.07
CA LYS A 230 0.68 -25.82 -23.01
C LYS A 230 1.44 -24.55 -22.63
N GLN A 231 0.74 -23.47 -22.31
CA GLN A 231 1.33 -22.21 -21.85
C GLN A 231 2.20 -22.43 -20.61
N ILE A 232 1.65 -23.11 -19.61
CA ILE A 232 2.34 -23.29 -18.33
C ILE A 232 3.46 -24.33 -18.43
N THR A 233 3.34 -25.32 -19.32
CA THR A 233 4.44 -26.23 -19.65
C THR A 233 5.64 -25.44 -20.18
N ALA A 234 5.44 -24.57 -21.18
CA ALA A 234 6.52 -23.78 -21.76
C ALA A 234 7.17 -22.84 -20.74
N VAL A 235 6.37 -22.15 -19.93
CA VAL A 235 6.88 -21.30 -18.83
C VAL A 235 7.71 -22.11 -17.86
N ARG A 236 7.19 -23.26 -17.42
CA ARG A 236 7.86 -24.09 -16.41
C ARG A 236 9.18 -24.69 -16.94
N GLU A 237 9.22 -25.12 -18.19
CA GLU A 237 10.45 -25.59 -18.86
C GLU A 237 11.51 -24.50 -18.94
N ALA A 238 11.12 -23.25 -19.22
CA ALA A 238 12.06 -22.14 -19.31
C ALA A 238 12.65 -21.72 -17.96
N ILE A 239 11.80 -21.53 -16.94
CA ILE A 239 12.26 -21.00 -15.64
C ILE A 239 12.82 -22.09 -14.71
N GLY A 240 12.43 -23.35 -14.90
CA GLY A 240 12.77 -24.48 -14.05
C GLY A 240 11.97 -24.51 -12.73
N MET A 241 12.34 -25.44 -11.84
CA MET A 241 11.61 -25.68 -10.58
C MET A 241 12.04 -24.79 -9.40
N ASN A 242 13.16 -24.07 -9.51
CA ASN A 242 13.68 -23.24 -8.41
C ASN A 242 13.04 -21.84 -8.35
N MET A 243 12.31 -21.46 -9.39
CA MET A 243 11.55 -20.21 -9.45
C MET A 243 10.09 -20.51 -9.12
N ASP A 244 9.55 -19.81 -8.14
CA ASP A 244 8.15 -19.98 -7.74
C ASP A 244 7.24 -19.46 -8.87
N LEU A 245 6.14 -20.17 -9.13
CA LEU A 245 5.18 -19.83 -10.18
C LEU A 245 3.77 -19.78 -9.59
N CYS A 246 3.11 -18.66 -9.79
CA CYS A 246 1.70 -18.46 -9.47
C CYS A 246 0.89 -18.39 -10.76
N LEU A 247 -0.36 -18.81 -10.70
CA LEU A 247 -1.30 -18.65 -11.81
C LEU A 247 -2.58 -17.99 -11.32
N ASP A 248 -3.15 -17.11 -12.15
CA ASP A 248 -4.44 -16.47 -11.91
C ASP A 248 -5.49 -16.91 -12.91
N ALA A 249 -6.70 -17.15 -12.40
CA ALA A 249 -7.89 -17.45 -13.20
C ALA A 249 -8.98 -16.37 -13.08
N HIS A 250 -8.73 -15.30 -12.32
CA HIS A 250 -9.59 -14.12 -12.17
C HIS A 250 -11.06 -14.43 -11.86
N GLY A 251 -11.32 -15.51 -11.12
CA GLY A 251 -12.65 -15.95 -10.77
C GLY A 251 -13.54 -16.25 -11.97
N ARG A 252 -12.98 -16.62 -13.13
CA ARG A 252 -13.76 -16.76 -14.37
C ARG A 252 -14.49 -18.10 -14.52
N TYR A 253 -14.07 -19.14 -13.81
CA TYR A 253 -14.58 -20.49 -14.06
C TYR A 253 -15.67 -20.93 -13.07
N ASP A 254 -16.47 -21.90 -13.48
CA ASP A 254 -17.42 -22.56 -12.59
C ASP A 254 -16.72 -23.63 -11.73
N LEU A 255 -17.44 -24.18 -10.75
CA LEU A 255 -16.88 -25.16 -9.82
C LEU A 255 -16.31 -26.41 -10.52
N PRO A 256 -17.02 -27.09 -11.45
CA PRO A 256 -16.45 -28.24 -12.17
C PRO A 256 -15.15 -27.90 -12.92
N SER A 257 -15.12 -26.78 -13.65
CA SER A 257 -13.94 -26.35 -14.37
C SER A 257 -12.80 -25.93 -13.44
N GLY A 258 -13.09 -25.23 -12.34
CA GLY A 258 -12.11 -24.88 -11.33
C GLY A 258 -11.44 -26.11 -10.71
N ILE A 259 -12.20 -27.18 -10.42
CA ILE A 259 -11.63 -28.47 -9.97
C ILE A 259 -10.73 -29.08 -11.04
N GLN A 260 -11.17 -29.10 -12.30
CA GLN A 260 -10.39 -29.69 -13.38
C GLN A 260 -9.09 -28.93 -13.63
N ILE A 261 -9.15 -27.60 -13.73
CA ILE A 261 -7.98 -26.72 -13.88
C ILE A 261 -7.01 -26.97 -12.72
N ALA A 262 -7.49 -26.94 -11.47
CA ALA A 262 -6.63 -27.13 -10.30
C ALA A 262 -5.92 -28.49 -10.27
N LYS A 263 -6.53 -29.54 -10.84
CA LYS A 263 -5.93 -30.88 -10.98
C LYS A 263 -4.89 -30.93 -12.09
N GLU A 264 -5.18 -30.35 -13.26
CA GLU A 264 -4.23 -30.28 -14.37
C GLU A 264 -2.96 -29.50 -13.98
N MET A 265 -3.10 -28.53 -13.07
CA MET A 265 -1.99 -27.72 -12.58
C MET A 265 -1.08 -28.41 -11.56
N GLU A 266 -1.47 -29.57 -10.99
CA GLU A 266 -0.69 -30.25 -9.93
C GLU A 266 0.73 -30.65 -10.36
N GLN A 267 0.92 -30.89 -11.66
CA GLN A 267 2.21 -31.27 -12.24
C GLN A 267 3.23 -30.12 -12.19
N PHE A 268 2.76 -28.87 -12.18
CA PHE A 268 3.63 -27.69 -12.28
C PHE A 268 4.15 -27.18 -10.93
N LYS A 269 3.70 -27.78 -9.81
CA LYS A 269 4.12 -27.41 -8.44
C LYS A 269 4.10 -25.90 -8.21
N LEU A 270 2.91 -25.33 -8.38
CA LEU A 270 2.69 -23.90 -8.22
C LEU A 270 2.92 -23.48 -6.76
N MET A 271 3.33 -22.23 -6.58
CA MET A 271 3.26 -21.57 -5.28
C MET A 271 1.80 -21.37 -4.89
N PHE A 272 0.94 -20.98 -5.84
CA PHE A 272 -0.51 -21.06 -5.72
C PHE A 272 -1.24 -20.96 -7.08
N LEU A 273 -2.49 -21.41 -7.08
CA LEU A 273 -3.52 -21.08 -8.06
C LEU A 273 -4.52 -20.10 -7.41
N GLU A 274 -4.65 -18.93 -8.02
CA GLU A 274 -5.44 -17.81 -7.54
C GLU A 274 -6.83 -17.81 -8.18
N GLU A 275 -7.84 -17.57 -7.33
CA GLU A 275 -9.26 -17.42 -7.67
C GLU A 275 -9.72 -18.29 -8.85
N PRO A 276 -9.62 -19.65 -8.76
CA PRO A 276 -10.06 -20.55 -9.83
C PRO A 276 -11.55 -20.39 -10.16
N ILE A 277 -12.33 -19.87 -9.21
CA ILE A 277 -13.75 -19.57 -9.33
C ILE A 277 -14.05 -18.23 -8.65
N PRO A 278 -15.22 -17.62 -8.90
CA PRO A 278 -15.63 -16.37 -8.27
C PRO A 278 -15.55 -16.42 -6.73
N ALA A 279 -15.08 -15.32 -6.15
CA ALA A 279 -14.66 -15.27 -4.76
C ALA A 279 -15.82 -15.18 -3.73
N GLU A 280 -17.08 -15.10 -4.19
CA GLU A 280 -18.24 -14.94 -3.31
C GLU A 280 -18.61 -16.23 -2.56
N ASN A 281 -18.52 -17.39 -3.23
CA ASN A 281 -18.93 -18.68 -2.65
C ASN A 281 -17.75 -19.46 -2.09
N LEU A 282 -17.42 -19.17 -0.83
CA LEU A 282 -16.34 -19.83 -0.09
C LEU A 282 -16.55 -21.33 0.15
N ASP A 283 -17.79 -21.83 0.10
CA ASP A 283 -18.06 -23.27 0.22
C ASP A 283 -17.67 -24.01 -1.05
N SER A 284 -17.92 -23.42 -2.22
CA SER A 284 -17.43 -23.94 -3.50
C SER A 284 -15.91 -23.85 -3.60
N LEU A 285 -15.28 -22.78 -3.11
CA LEU A 285 -13.83 -22.66 -3.14
C LEU A 285 -13.17 -23.72 -2.23
N ARG A 286 -13.71 -23.93 -1.02
CA ARG A 286 -13.31 -25.03 -0.13
C ARG A 286 -13.37 -26.39 -0.80
N GLU A 287 -14.40 -26.65 -1.61
CA GLU A 287 -14.53 -27.91 -2.33
C GLU A 287 -13.34 -28.12 -3.28
N ILE A 288 -12.91 -27.08 -4.01
CA ILE A 288 -11.71 -27.12 -4.87
C ILE A 288 -10.46 -27.36 -4.02
N THR A 289 -10.23 -26.55 -2.98
CA THR A 289 -9.08 -26.67 -2.07
C THR A 289 -8.93 -28.09 -1.51
N SER A 290 -10.05 -28.78 -1.24
CA SER A 290 -10.03 -30.16 -0.72
C SER A 290 -9.77 -31.25 -1.76
N GLN A 291 -9.81 -30.93 -3.05
CA GLN A 291 -9.75 -31.89 -4.16
C GLN A 291 -8.48 -31.81 -5.01
N THR A 292 -7.55 -30.93 -4.66
CA THR A 292 -6.26 -30.76 -5.34
C THR A 292 -5.12 -30.70 -4.32
N THR A 293 -3.91 -30.96 -4.79
CA THR A 293 -2.66 -30.68 -4.07
C THR A 293 -2.04 -29.33 -4.46
N THR A 294 -2.60 -28.65 -5.46
CA THR A 294 -2.24 -27.28 -5.83
C THR A 294 -2.73 -26.31 -4.74
N PRO A 295 -1.85 -25.50 -4.11
CA PRO A 295 -2.29 -24.52 -3.12
C PRO A 295 -3.27 -23.51 -3.72
N ILE A 296 -4.39 -23.26 -3.05
CA ILE A 296 -5.40 -22.29 -3.48
C ILE A 296 -5.21 -20.95 -2.76
N CYS A 297 -5.21 -19.85 -3.51
CA CYS A 297 -5.11 -18.49 -3.00
C CYS A 297 -6.36 -17.66 -3.36
N THR A 298 -6.79 -16.79 -2.44
CA THR A 298 -7.86 -15.79 -2.65
C THR A 298 -7.73 -14.66 -1.63
N GLY A 299 -8.35 -13.52 -1.89
CA GLY A 299 -8.37 -12.42 -0.92
C GLY A 299 -8.43 -11.03 -1.54
N GLU A 300 -8.04 -10.88 -2.80
CA GLU A 300 -8.00 -9.56 -3.45
C GLU A 300 -9.39 -8.91 -3.55
N ASN A 301 -10.45 -9.71 -3.54
CA ASN A 301 -11.85 -9.28 -3.62
C ASN A 301 -12.60 -9.30 -2.28
N GLN A 302 -11.90 -9.59 -1.18
CA GLN A 302 -12.46 -9.54 0.18
C GLN A 302 -12.00 -8.30 0.93
N TYR A 303 -12.85 -7.82 1.84
CA TYR A 303 -12.63 -6.58 2.59
C TYR A 303 -12.72 -6.85 4.08
N LEU A 304 -11.85 -6.18 4.85
CA LEU A 304 -11.79 -6.24 6.31
C LEU A 304 -11.52 -7.65 6.85
N ALA A 305 -11.03 -7.74 8.09
CA ALA A 305 -10.81 -9.01 8.78
C ALA A 305 -12.08 -9.87 8.91
N HIS A 306 -13.26 -9.27 8.74
CA HIS A 306 -14.54 -9.97 8.75
C HIS A 306 -14.69 -10.98 7.60
N ASP A 307 -14.24 -10.66 6.39
CA ASP A 307 -14.32 -11.59 5.26
C ASP A 307 -13.21 -12.63 5.31
N PHE A 308 -11.99 -12.21 5.67
CA PHE A 308 -10.88 -13.14 5.86
C PHE A 308 -11.13 -14.16 6.97
N ARG A 309 -11.82 -13.78 8.06
CA ARG A 309 -12.28 -14.73 9.07
C ARG A 309 -13.13 -15.85 8.45
N LYS A 310 -14.03 -15.53 7.52
CA LYS A 310 -14.89 -16.53 6.87
C LYS A 310 -14.07 -17.48 6.00
N ILE A 311 -13.09 -16.97 5.25
CA ILE A 311 -12.16 -17.79 4.45
C ILE A 311 -11.46 -18.82 5.35
N LEU A 312 -10.90 -18.34 6.47
CA LEU A 312 -10.13 -19.17 7.41
C LEU A 312 -11.00 -20.20 8.16
N GLU A 313 -12.15 -19.79 8.69
CA GLU A 313 -13.08 -20.69 9.39
C GLU A 313 -13.58 -21.82 8.48
N LYS A 314 -13.81 -21.51 7.19
CA LYS A 314 -14.22 -22.50 6.19
C LYS A 314 -13.06 -23.34 5.65
N LYS A 315 -11.80 -22.92 5.86
CA LYS A 315 -10.63 -23.48 5.18
C LYS A 315 -10.79 -23.44 3.66
N ALA A 316 -11.26 -22.30 3.17
CA ALA A 316 -11.57 -22.11 1.75
C ALA A 316 -10.33 -21.80 0.90
N ALA A 317 -9.18 -21.53 1.51
CA ALA A 317 -7.93 -21.28 0.81
C ALA A 317 -6.75 -21.69 1.69
N ASP A 318 -5.63 -22.02 1.05
CA ASP A 318 -4.36 -22.35 1.69
C ASP A 318 -3.52 -21.09 1.94
N ILE A 319 -3.76 -20.03 1.17
CA ILE A 319 -3.06 -18.74 1.22
C ILE A 319 -4.11 -17.63 1.13
N VAL A 320 -3.92 -16.55 1.88
CA VAL A 320 -4.76 -15.36 1.77
C VAL A 320 -3.98 -14.18 1.21
N MET A 321 -4.62 -13.40 0.34
CA MET A 321 -3.99 -12.28 -0.36
C MET A 321 -4.78 -10.97 -0.29
N PRO A 322 -4.93 -10.37 0.90
CA PRO A 322 -5.54 -9.04 0.99
C PRO A 322 -4.76 -8.04 0.14
N ASP A 323 -5.45 -7.22 -0.64
CA ASP A 323 -4.82 -6.02 -1.20
C ASP A 323 -4.81 -4.93 -0.12
N LEU A 324 -3.61 -4.59 0.37
CA LEU A 324 -3.41 -3.61 1.45
C LEU A 324 -3.85 -2.19 1.10
N HIS A 325 -4.11 -1.91 -0.18
CA HIS A 325 -4.59 -0.64 -0.72
C HIS A 325 -6.10 -0.66 -1.07
N LYS A 326 -6.79 -1.75 -0.73
CA LYS A 326 -8.23 -1.96 -1.01
C LYS A 326 -8.97 -2.52 0.20
N CYS A 327 -8.35 -3.40 0.99
CA CYS A 327 -9.01 -4.22 2.00
C CYS A 327 -9.33 -3.50 3.32
N GLY A 328 -8.82 -2.29 3.54
CA GLY A 328 -8.98 -1.52 4.78
C GLY A 328 -7.73 -0.82 5.30
N GLY A 329 -6.58 -1.00 4.62
CA GLY A 329 -5.30 -0.35 4.97
C GLY A 329 -4.31 -1.24 5.72
N LEU A 330 -3.19 -0.65 6.14
CA LEU A 330 -2.05 -1.39 6.71
C LEU A 330 -2.38 -2.02 8.05
N GLY A 331 -3.10 -1.29 8.92
CA GLY A 331 -3.53 -1.80 10.23
C GLY A 331 -4.53 -2.95 10.08
N GLU A 332 -5.48 -2.83 9.17
CA GLU A 332 -6.44 -3.90 8.88
C GLU A 332 -5.76 -5.09 8.19
N GLY A 333 -4.79 -4.85 7.31
CA GLY A 333 -3.92 -5.87 6.72
C GLY A 333 -3.11 -6.64 7.75
N GLN A 334 -2.52 -5.95 8.73
CA GLN A 334 -1.83 -6.60 9.85
C GLN A 334 -2.81 -7.42 10.71
N ARG A 335 -4.03 -6.92 10.94
CA ARG A 335 -5.08 -7.66 11.65
C ARG A 335 -5.48 -8.94 10.90
N ILE A 336 -5.66 -8.87 9.59
CA ILE A 336 -5.93 -10.02 8.72
C ILE A 336 -4.79 -11.04 8.81
N ALA A 337 -3.54 -10.58 8.70
CA ALA A 337 -2.38 -11.45 8.76
C ALA A 337 -2.22 -12.14 10.12
N ASN A 338 -2.43 -11.41 11.21
CA ASN A 338 -2.40 -11.95 12.57
C ASN A 338 -3.51 -13.00 12.78
N LEU A 339 -4.69 -12.79 12.20
CA LEU A 339 -5.77 -13.77 12.23
C LEU A 339 -5.38 -15.03 11.45
N ALA A 340 -4.87 -14.88 10.21
CA ALA A 340 -4.41 -16.00 9.38
C ALA A 340 -3.29 -16.80 10.03
N ASN A 341 -2.39 -16.14 10.76
CA ASN A 341 -1.27 -16.77 11.46
C ASN A 341 -1.74 -17.79 12.51
N LEU A 342 -2.90 -17.58 13.14
CA LEU A 342 -3.48 -18.54 14.10
C LEU A 342 -3.91 -19.86 13.44
N TYR A 343 -4.11 -19.86 12.13
CA TYR A 343 -4.45 -21.03 11.33
C TYR A 343 -3.24 -21.59 10.57
N TYR A 344 -2.04 -21.05 10.79
CA TYR A 344 -0.83 -21.35 10.01
C TYR A 344 -0.98 -21.05 8.51
N VAL A 345 -1.84 -20.10 8.16
CA VAL A 345 -2.08 -19.70 6.78
C VAL A 345 -1.12 -18.55 6.41
N PRO A 346 -0.28 -18.71 5.36
CA PRO A 346 0.57 -17.64 4.86
C PRO A 346 -0.23 -16.51 4.21
N VAL A 347 0.39 -15.34 4.17
CA VAL A 347 -0.18 -14.12 3.58
C VAL A 347 0.71 -13.66 2.43
N ALA A 348 0.15 -13.57 1.24
CA ALA A 348 0.81 -13.05 0.05
C ALA A 348 -0.01 -11.89 -0.53
N PRO A 349 0.15 -10.64 -0.05
CA PRO A 349 -0.75 -9.56 -0.43
C PRO A 349 -0.75 -9.31 -1.95
N HIS A 350 -1.95 -9.16 -2.52
CA HIS A 350 -2.16 -8.56 -3.83
C HIS A 350 -1.67 -7.11 -3.82
N MET A 351 -1.02 -6.66 -4.89
CA MET A 351 -0.49 -5.32 -5.00
C MET A 351 -0.27 -4.88 -6.44
N VAL A 352 -1.12 -3.96 -6.88
CA VAL A 352 -0.97 -3.22 -8.13
C VAL A 352 -0.63 -1.74 -7.93
N ALA A 353 -0.38 -1.33 -6.67
CA ALA A 353 -0.07 0.04 -6.22
C ALA A 353 1.22 0.61 -6.78
N SER A 354 1.36 1.95 -6.80
CA SER A 354 2.58 2.67 -7.20
C SER A 354 3.76 2.39 -6.26
N PRO A 355 4.99 2.91 -6.52
CA PRO A 355 6.11 2.70 -5.60
C PRO A 355 5.88 3.26 -4.19
N PHE A 356 5.03 4.29 -4.05
CA PHE A 356 4.65 4.80 -2.75
C PHE A 356 3.83 3.76 -1.98
N GLY A 357 2.75 3.27 -2.59
CA GLY A 357 1.94 2.20 -2.02
C GLY A 357 2.74 0.92 -1.77
N ALA A 358 3.62 0.53 -2.69
CA ALA A 358 4.48 -0.64 -2.49
C ALA A 358 5.38 -0.53 -1.26
N MET A 359 6.00 0.64 -1.03
CA MET A 359 6.76 0.85 0.20
C MET A 359 5.84 0.83 1.44
N ALA A 360 4.62 1.39 1.35
CA ALA A 360 3.63 1.32 2.44
C ALA A 360 3.24 -0.14 2.77
N ALA A 361 2.92 -0.95 1.76
CA ALA A 361 2.67 -2.38 1.89
C ALA A 361 3.88 -3.12 2.46
N CYS A 362 5.11 -2.75 2.07
CA CYS A 362 6.33 -3.33 2.63
C CYS A 362 6.43 -3.15 4.14
N HIS A 363 6.01 -2.00 4.70
CA HIS A 363 5.99 -1.80 6.17
C HIS A 363 5.07 -2.81 6.87
N CYS A 364 3.87 -3.04 6.33
CA CYS A 364 2.96 -4.07 6.85
C CYS A 364 3.56 -5.47 6.71
N CYS A 365 4.06 -5.83 5.52
CA CYS A 365 4.68 -7.13 5.24
C CYS A 365 5.90 -7.41 6.13
N ALA A 366 6.66 -6.36 6.50
CA ALA A 366 7.77 -6.47 7.43
C ALA A 366 7.32 -6.81 8.85
N SER A 367 6.14 -6.32 9.25
CA SER A 367 5.61 -6.40 10.61
C SER A 367 4.86 -7.71 10.93
N ILE A 368 4.69 -8.60 9.95
CA ILE A 368 3.94 -9.87 10.12
C ILE A 368 4.87 -11.09 9.98
N SER A 369 4.62 -12.14 10.77
CA SER A 369 5.48 -13.33 10.77
C SER A 369 5.22 -14.29 9.61
N ASN A 370 3.96 -14.40 9.17
CA ASN A 370 3.48 -15.32 8.14
C ASN A 370 3.44 -14.70 6.72
N PHE A 371 4.24 -13.66 6.46
CA PHE A 371 4.43 -13.12 5.11
C PHE A 371 5.13 -14.13 4.19
N LEU A 372 4.57 -14.34 3.00
CA LEU A 372 5.13 -15.20 1.96
C LEU A 372 5.88 -14.39 0.89
N CYS A 373 5.17 -13.54 0.17
CA CYS A 373 5.67 -12.68 -0.91
C CYS A 373 4.68 -11.53 -1.16
N LEU A 374 5.14 -10.45 -1.78
CA LEU A 374 4.30 -9.31 -2.16
C LEU A 374 4.22 -9.24 -3.69
N GLU A 375 3.05 -8.99 -4.26
CA GLU A 375 2.92 -8.84 -5.69
C GLU A 375 3.68 -7.61 -6.20
N TRP A 376 4.03 -7.61 -7.48
CA TRP A 376 4.42 -6.40 -8.19
C TRP A 376 4.05 -6.47 -9.66
N HIS A 377 3.13 -5.60 -10.08
CA HIS A 377 2.51 -5.64 -11.41
C HIS A 377 2.91 -4.46 -12.32
N TRP A 378 4.21 -4.20 -12.47
CA TRP A 378 4.71 -3.04 -13.24
C TRP A 378 5.85 -3.34 -14.21
N PHE A 379 6.13 -4.61 -14.51
CA PHE A 379 7.28 -5.01 -15.35
C PHE A 379 7.34 -4.27 -16.69
N SER A 380 6.23 -4.25 -17.45
CA SER A 380 6.13 -3.56 -18.73
C SER A 380 6.10 -2.02 -18.63
N LYS A 381 5.87 -1.48 -17.43
CA LYS A 381 5.78 -0.03 -17.14
C LYS A 381 6.84 0.42 -16.12
N TRP A 382 7.96 -0.29 -16.01
CA TRP A 382 8.99 -0.02 -14.99
C TRP A 382 9.52 1.41 -15.03
N LYS A 383 9.71 1.99 -16.22
CA LYS A 383 10.13 3.39 -16.30
C LYS A 383 9.09 4.35 -15.69
N GLN A 384 7.81 4.11 -15.93
CA GLN A 384 6.75 4.90 -15.32
C GLN A 384 6.75 4.72 -13.81
N TRP A 385 6.94 3.49 -13.32
CA TRP A 385 7.08 3.19 -11.89
C TRP A 385 8.13 4.08 -11.22
N ASP A 386 9.35 4.09 -11.74
CA ASP A 386 10.46 4.85 -11.13
C ASP A 386 10.24 6.37 -11.15
N GLU A 387 9.44 6.91 -12.07
CA GLU A 387 9.13 8.35 -12.12
C GLU A 387 8.22 8.81 -10.96
N LEU A 388 7.45 7.91 -10.33
CA LEU A 388 6.34 8.25 -9.41
C LEU A 388 6.78 8.59 -7.99
N ILE A 389 8.04 8.39 -7.64
CA ILE A 389 8.62 8.80 -6.36
C ILE A 389 9.98 9.50 -6.56
N LEU A 390 10.45 10.22 -5.54
CA LEU A 390 11.74 10.92 -5.61
C LEU A 390 12.94 10.03 -5.26
N GLU A 391 12.71 8.91 -4.56
CA GLU A 391 13.75 8.02 -4.03
C GLU A 391 13.98 6.76 -4.88
N ALA A 392 13.44 6.73 -6.11
CA ALA A 392 13.67 5.61 -7.02
C ALA A 392 15.16 5.40 -7.35
N PRO A 393 15.59 4.17 -7.69
CA PRO A 393 14.80 2.94 -7.76
C PRO A 393 14.60 2.26 -6.40
N LEU A 394 13.49 1.53 -6.22
CA LEU A 394 13.21 0.74 -5.00
C LEU A 394 13.54 -0.74 -5.12
N ILE A 395 13.36 -1.30 -6.31
CA ILE A 395 13.46 -2.74 -6.54
C ILE A 395 14.91 -3.09 -6.88
N LYS A 396 15.44 -4.07 -6.18
CA LYS A 396 16.75 -4.65 -6.45
C LYS A 396 16.68 -6.17 -6.32
N ASP A 397 17.05 -6.87 -7.39
CA ASP A 397 17.10 -8.34 -7.46
C ASP A 397 15.77 -9.02 -7.05
N GLY A 398 14.63 -8.42 -7.42
CA GLY A 398 13.29 -8.90 -7.03
C GLY A 398 12.88 -8.64 -5.58
N TYR A 399 13.54 -7.70 -4.88
CA TYR A 399 13.20 -7.29 -3.52
C TYR A 399 13.03 -5.77 -3.40
N ILE A 400 12.18 -5.34 -2.47
CA ILE A 400 12.17 -3.97 -1.95
C ILE A 400 12.85 -3.96 -0.58
N HIS A 401 13.83 -3.08 -0.40
CA HIS A 401 14.52 -2.89 0.88
C HIS A 401 13.83 -1.80 1.69
N LEU A 402 13.53 -2.10 2.95
CA LEU A 402 12.96 -1.12 3.87
C LEU A 402 14.00 -0.05 4.21
N THR A 403 13.52 1.17 4.44
CA THR A 403 14.35 2.27 4.94
C THR A 403 13.99 2.60 6.39
N ASP A 404 14.91 3.23 7.11
CA ASP A 404 14.64 3.76 8.46
C ASP A 404 14.15 5.22 8.43
N LYS A 405 13.78 5.73 7.25
CA LYS A 405 13.25 7.09 7.10
C LYS A 405 11.86 7.19 7.74
N PRO A 406 11.50 8.34 8.33
CA PRO A 406 10.18 8.54 8.91
C PRO A 406 9.02 8.38 7.92
N GLY A 407 7.87 7.92 8.43
CA GLY A 407 6.67 7.69 7.62
C GLY A 407 6.82 6.45 6.73
N VAL A 408 6.22 6.51 5.55
CA VAL A 408 6.38 5.46 4.52
C VAL A 408 7.83 5.43 4.01
N GLY A 409 8.56 6.54 4.11
CA GLY A 409 9.99 6.60 3.80
C GLY A 409 10.32 6.86 2.32
N VAL A 410 9.31 7.08 1.49
CA VAL A 410 9.42 7.57 0.11
C VAL A 410 8.42 8.72 -0.13
N THR A 411 8.73 9.59 -1.07
CA THR A 411 8.00 10.82 -1.37
C THR A 411 7.34 10.71 -2.74
N PRO A 412 6.00 10.81 -2.83
CA PRO A 412 5.32 10.87 -4.12
C PRO A 412 5.81 12.04 -4.97
N ASN A 413 6.10 11.78 -6.24
CA ASN A 413 6.46 12.82 -7.20
C ASN A 413 5.18 13.42 -7.80
N GLU A 414 4.69 14.52 -7.21
CA GLU A 414 3.42 15.14 -7.63
C GLU A 414 3.43 15.59 -9.11
N ASP A 415 4.59 15.98 -9.66
CA ASP A 415 4.69 16.36 -11.08
C ASP A 415 4.53 15.15 -12.01
N ALA A 416 5.11 14.00 -11.64
CA ALA A 416 4.90 12.75 -12.36
C ALA A 416 3.45 12.27 -12.21
N ILE A 417 2.86 12.33 -11.01
CA ILE A 417 1.44 11.97 -10.82
C ILE A 417 0.55 12.87 -11.67
N ARG A 418 0.86 14.16 -11.81
CA ARG A 418 0.13 15.10 -12.66
C ARG A 418 0.22 14.73 -14.14
N LYS A 419 1.39 14.31 -14.61
CA LYS A 419 1.60 13.84 -15.99
C LYS A 419 0.67 12.67 -16.36
N TYR A 420 0.32 11.82 -15.38
CA TYR A 420 -0.54 10.65 -15.56
C TYR A 420 -1.96 10.84 -15.01
N ALA A 421 -2.36 12.08 -14.69
CA ALA A 421 -3.63 12.35 -14.04
C ALA A 421 -4.83 11.86 -14.88
N VAL A 422 -5.83 11.31 -14.21
CA VAL A 422 -7.11 10.98 -14.86
C VAL A 422 -7.77 12.29 -15.28
N LYS A 423 -8.15 12.35 -16.56
CA LYS A 423 -8.80 13.54 -17.13
C LYS A 423 -10.07 13.88 -16.33
N ASP A 424 -10.24 15.17 -16.04
CA ASP A 424 -11.38 15.74 -15.31
C ASP A 424 -11.53 15.28 -13.84
N ALA A 425 -10.61 14.47 -13.32
CA ALA A 425 -10.56 14.11 -11.91
C ALA A 425 -9.87 15.21 -11.07
N PRO A 426 -10.19 15.32 -9.76
CA PRO A 426 -9.50 16.24 -8.86
C PRO A 426 -7.99 15.97 -8.81
N PHE A 427 -7.19 17.04 -8.65
CA PHE A 427 -5.75 16.95 -8.44
C PHE A 427 -5.31 17.85 -7.28
N PHE A 428 -5.15 17.28 -6.10
CA PHE A 428 -4.69 17.92 -4.86
C PHE A 428 -5.21 19.35 -4.65
N GLN A 429 -6.47 19.59 -5.01
CA GLN A 429 -7.11 20.88 -4.81
C GLN A 429 -7.34 21.08 -3.30
N PRO A 430 -6.96 22.22 -2.73
CA PRO A 430 -7.27 22.52 -1.33
C PRO A 430 -8.80 22.61 -1.17
N ASN A 431 -9.31 22.05 -0.08
CA ASN A 431 -10.71 22.19 0.33
C ASN A 431 -11.04 23.60 0.79
#